data_AF-A0A920HC23-F1
#
_entry.id   AF-A0A920HC23-F1
#
_cell.length_a   1.000
_cell.length_b   1.000
_cell.length_c   1.000
_cell.angle_alpha   90.00
_cell.angle_beta   90.00
_cell.angle_gamma   90.00
#
_symmetry.space_group_name_H-M   'P 1'
#
loop_
_entity.id
_entity.type
_entity.pdbx_description
1 polymer ?
#
loop_
_entity_poly.entity_id
_entity_poly.type
_entity_poly.pdbx_seq_one_letter_code
_entity_poly.pdbx_strand_id
1 'polypeptide(L)' 'MNDNNNFEESMKDLELIVEKLEKGEQNLEKSLQLFEEGVEISKKLNDQLKNAEKKVSELMNISKESKTED' A
#
# COMPACT_ATOMS: atom_id res chain seq x y z
N MET A 1 13.62 4.27 -9.33
CA MET A 1 12.91 4.79 -8.13
C MET A 1 12.77 3.63 -7.17
N ASN A 2 13.19 3.77 -5.91
CA ASN A 2 13.05 2.71 -4.91
C ASN A 2 11.57 2.47 -4.61
N ASP A 3 11.13 1.21 -4.58
CA ASP A 3 9.75 0.84 -4.23
C ASP A 3 9.34 1.35 -2.84
N ASN A 4 10.29 1.45 -1.90
CA ASN A 4 10.05 2.01 -0.56
C ASN A 4 9.59 3.47 -0.60
N ASN A 5 10.22 4.32 -1.42
CA ASN A 5 9.81 5.72 -1.51
C ASN A 5 8.41 5.85 -2.12
N ASN A 6 8.04 4.95 -3.03
CA ASN A 6 6.71 4.95 -3.64
C ASN A 6 5.60 4.53 -2.66
N PHE A 7 5.88 3.58 -1.76
CA PHE A 7 4.95 3.15 -0.72
C PHE A 7 4.71 4.27 0.31
N GLU A 8 5.79 4.85 0.85
CA GLU A 8 5.69 5.93 1.85
C GLU A 8 4.99 7.18 1.28
N GLU A 9 5.29 7.55 0.04
CA GLU A 9 4.58 8.64 -0.66
C GLU A 9 3.09 8.33 -0.82
N SER A 10 2.75 7.13 -1.32
CA SER A 10 1.35 6.72 -1.49
C SER A 10 0.60 6.67 -0.14
N MET A 11 1.27 6.26 0.94
CA MET A 11 0.69 6.25 2.28
C MET A 11 0.39 7.67 2.78
N LYS A 12 1.33 8.60 2.57
CA LYS A 12 1.14 10.01 2.92
C LYS A 12 0.00 10.65 2.13
N ASP A 13 -0.13 10.33 0.84
CA ASP A 13 -1.23 10.82 0.01
C ASP A 13 -2.59 10.31 0.54
N LEU A 14 -2.66 9.04 0.95
CA LEU A 14 -3.86 8.47 1.57
C LEU A 14 -4.22 9.17 2.89
N GLU A 15 -3.24 9.43 3.75
CA GLU A 15 -3.45 10.17 5.01
C GLU A 15 -4.02 11.57 4.76
N LEU A 16 -3.49 12.29 3.76
CA LEU A 16 -3.99 13.62 3.38
C LEU A 16 -5.41 13.58 2.83
N ILE A 17 -5.77 12.52 2.10
CA ILE A 17 -7.14 12.32 1.62
C ILE A 17 -8.09 12.09 2.79
N VAL A 18 -7.74 11.20 3.73
CA VAL A 18 -8.53 10.93 4.94
C VAL A 18 -8.74 12.21 5.74
N GLU A 19 -7.67 12.99 5.98
CA GLU A 19 -7.76 14.25 6.71
C GLU A 19 -8.72 15.24 6.03
N LYS A 20 -8.68 15.36 4.69
CA LYS A 20 -9.59 16.23 3.94
C LYS A 20 -11.05 15.76 4.02
N LEU A 21 -11.29 14.44 4.00
CA LEU A 21 -12.62 13.86 4.14
C LEU A 21 -13.18 14.09 5.55
N GLU A 22 -12.37 13.88 6.59
CA GLU A 22 -12.75 14.08 8.00
C GLU A 22 -13.06 15.53 8.34
N LYS A 23 -12.34 16.49 7.73
CA LYS A 23 -12.61 17.93 7.88
C LYS A 23 -13.99 18.32 7.37
N GLY A 24 -14.54 17.61 6.37
CA GLY A 24 -15.89 17.85 5.85
C GLY A 24 -16.08 19.21 5.15
N GLU A 25 -15.00 19.91 4.81
CA GLU A 25 -15.05 21.24 4.17
C GLU A 25 -15.28 21.17 2.64
N GLN A 26 -15.27 19.96 2.08
CA GLN A 26 -15.40 19.72 0.64
C GLN A 26 -16.86 19.58 0.23
N ASN A 27 -17.19 20.02 -0.98
CA ASN A 27 -18.50 19.75 -1.56
C ASN A 27 -18.67 18.26 -1.90
N LEU A 28 -19.92 17.83 -2.11
CA LEU A 28 -20.25 16.41 -2.32
C LEU A 28 -19.46 15.78 -3.48
N GLU A 29 -19.36 16.46 -4.62
CA GLU A 29 -18.65 15.95 -5.80
C GLU A 29 -17.15 15.77 -5.50
N LYS A 30 -16.55 16.73 -4.79
CA LYS A 30 -15.15 16.65 -4.41
C LYS A 30 -14.89 15.57 -3.35
N SER A 31 -15.81 15.39 -2.41
CA SER A 31 -15.75 14.30 -1.42
C SER A 31 -15.84 12.93 -2.09
N LEU A 32 -16.68 12.77 -3.12
CA LEU A 32 -16.75 11.53 -3.90
C LEU A 32 -15.44 11.25 -4.65
N GLN A 33 -14.85 12.26 -5.29
CA GLN A 33 -13.55 12.12 -5.95
C GLN A 33 -12.43 11.73 -4.98
N LEU A 34 -12.36 12.40 -3.83
CA LEU A 34 -11.37 12.08 -2.79
C LEU A 34 -11.55 10.66 -2.26
N PHE A 35 -12.79 10.21 -2.09
CA PHE A 35 -13.07 8.84 -1.67
C PHE A 35 -12.61 7.81 -2.71
N GLU A 36 -12.92 8.02 -4.00
CA GLU A 36 -12.48 7.15 -5.09
C GLU A 36 -10.95 7.06 -5.14
N GLU A 37 -10.27 8.20 -5.07
CA GLU A 37 -8.80 8.28 -5.05
C GLU A 37 -8.22 7.53 -3.83
N GLY A 38 -8.80 7.73 -2.64
CA GLY A 38 -8.39 7.03 -1.43
C GLY A 38 -8.56 5.50 -1.52
N VAL A 39 -9.63 5.02 -2.16
CA VAL A 39 -9.85 3.59 -2.39
C VAL A 39 -8.80 3.02 -3.34
N GLU A 40 -8.45 3.73 -4.41
CA GLU A 40 -7.44 3.28 -5.36
C GLU A 40 -6.06 3.20 -4.72
N ILE A 41 -5.66 4.23 -3.96
CA ILE A 41 -4.38 4.25 -3.24
C ILE A 41 -4.32 3.12 -2.21
N SER A 42 -5.39 2.93 -1.43
CA SER A 42 -5.49 1.84 -0.44
C SER A 42 -5.30 0.46 -1.08
N LYS A 43 -5.93 0.23 -2.24
CA LYS A 43 -5.77 -1.02 -3.00
C LYS A 43 -4.31 -1.22 -3.44
N LYS A 44 -3.68 -0.17 -3.98
CA LYS A 44 -2.28 -0.21 -4.42
C LYS A 44 -1.32 -0.55 -3.27
N LEU A 45 -1.48 0.09 -2.12
CA LEU A 45 -0.68 -0.17 -0.92
C LEU A 45 -0.82 -1.64 -0.46
N ASN A 46 -2.04 -2.16 -0.44
CA ASN A 46 -2.31 -3.56 -0.09
C ASN A 46 -1.64 -4.54 -1.07
N ASP A 47 -1.67 -4.26 -2.37
CA ASP A 47 -1.02 -5.10 -3.37
C ASP A 47 0.51 -5.07 -3.23
N GLN A 48 1.10 -3.91 -2.89
CA GLN A 48 2.53 -3.80 -2.57
C GLN A 48 2.91 -4.64 -1.35
N LEU A 49 2.11 -4.59 -0.27
CA LEU A 49 2.33 -5.40 0.93
C LEU A 49 2.26 -6.90 0.62
N LYS A 50 1.24 -7.34 -0.12
CA LYS A 50 1.12 -8.75 -0.54
C LYS A 50 2.32 -9.23 -1.36
N ASN A 51 2.81 -8.38 -2.26
CA ASN A 51 3.99 -8.71 -3.05
C ASN A 51 5.25 -8.82 -2.19
N ALA A 52 5.40 -7.93 -1.20
CA ALA A 52 6.49 -8.01 -0.23
C ALA A 52 6.41 -9.28 0.62
N GLU A 53 5.24 -9.61 1.16
CA GLU A 53 4.99 -10.84 1.91
C GLU A 53 5.31 -12.10 1.10
N LYS A 54 4.86 -12.14 -0.16
CA LYS A 54 5.13 -13.25 -1.07
C LYS A 54 6.64 -13.43 -1.28
N LYS A 55 7.37 -12.34 -1.53
CA LYS A 55 8.82 -12.37 -1.72
C LYS A 55 9.54 -12.85 -0.47
N VAL A 56 9.11 -12.43 0.72
CA VAL A 56 9.65 -12.92 2.00
C VAL A 56 9.39 -14.43 2.15
N SER A 57 8.18 -14.90 1.84
CA SER A 57 7.82 -16.32 1.89
C SER A 57 8.67 -17.17 0.95
N GLU A 58 8.87 -16.73 -0.29
CA GLU A 58 9.74 -17.41 -1.27
C GLU A 58 11.19 -17.52 -0.76
N LEU A 59 11.75 -16.44 -0.23
CA LEU A 59 13.11 -16.45 0.35
C LEU A 59 13.22 -17.39 1.55
N MET A 60 12.20 -17.44 2.41
CA MET A 60 12.18 -18.37 3.56
C MET A 60 12.08 -19.84 3.11
N ASN A 61 11.32 -20.14 2.05
CA ASN A 61 11.20 -21.50 1.53
C ASN A 61 12.49 -21.98 0.86
N ILE A 62 13.13 -21.13 0.06
CA ILE A 62 14.47 -21.40 -0.51
C ILE A 62 15.47 -21.71 0.60
N SER A 63 15.45 -20.93 1.69
CA SER A 63 16.36 -21.15 2.83
C SER A 63 16.14 -22.45 3.59
N LYS A 64 14.96 -23.08 3.47
CA LYS A 64 14.65 -24.38 4.07
C LYS A 64 15.09 -25.55 3.18
N GLU A 65 14.92 -25.44 1.87
CA GLU A 65 15.36 -26.47 0.92
C GLU A 65 16.90 -26.59 0.87
N SER A 66 17.63 -25.48 1.10
CA SER A 66 19.10 -25.51 1.19
C SER A 66 19.65 -26.12 2.49
N LYS A 67 18.80 -26.56 3.43
CA LYS A 67 19.21 -27.17 4.71
C LYS A 67 18.91 -28.67 4.81
N THR A 68 18.46 -29.30 3.74
CA THR A 68 18.10 -30.73 3.70
C THR A 68 19.10 -31.61 2.92
N GLU A 69 20.27 -31.09 2.58
CA GLU A 69 21.39 -31.86 2.04
C GLU A 69 22.54 -31.94 3.06
N ASP A 70 22.33 -32.74 4.11
CA ASP A 70 23.37 -33.43 4.91
C ASP A 70 22.72 -34.62 5.65
#